data_AF-A0A9P8C7V0-F1
#
_entry.id   AF-A0A9P8C7V0-F1
#
_cell.length_a   1.000
_cell.length_b   1.000
_cell.length_c   1.000
_cell.angle_alpha   90.00
_cell.angle_beta   90.00
_cell.angle_gamma   90.00
#
_symmetry.space_group_name_H-M   'P 1'
#
loop_
_entity.id
_entity.type
_entity.pdbx_description
1 polymer ?
#
loop_
_entity_poly.entity_id
_entity_poly.type
_entity_poly.pdbx_seq_one_letter_code
_entity_poly.pdbx_strand_id
1 'polypeptide(L)'
;FERTLQRSQIVRSLLGPYPITTNFDQDLATLTAETHLLFLPLARYLRTLPLSPSTQVPRAEDQYQALHNLLSHAAYLSICVRLSPTIFFWFDEKPGENYDQDMHTNIDTEGWTWSKRSIMKQHATRQVEWQKRKGAVEQELKEHLQAGTLTSREGARAREELEDVKTSSPVEPAREYQAQCKIAVFPSIKRFKAGSAKDAQRDRETSGGIPLGEKRGCREREICKAGLVCYYGKKDKSAADQHPPLLDWIDLQRQEKEEREGSLAWKAGKLVVKAGVTAVGAGVVVASALPILGVDVPDVGFPEIDLSFLRVPKWLSGGVETAEGL
;
A
#
# COMPACT_ATOMS: atom_id res chain seq x y z
N PHE A 1 17.14 3.21 28.14
CA PHE A 1 18.42 2.61 27.71
C PHE A 1 19.02 1.69 28.77
N GLU A 2 19.12 2.09 30.03
CA GLU A 2 19.69 1.25 31.12
C GLU A 2 18.99 -0.10 31.29
N ARG A 3 17.64 -0.12 31.28
CA ARG A 3 16.87 -1.37 31.31
C ARG A 3 17.23 -2.31 30.15
N THR A 4 17.42 -1.78 28.95
CA THR A 4 17.80 -2.56 27.76
C THR A 4 19.23 -3.10 27.89
N LEU A 5 20.15 -2.28 28.41
CA LEU A 5 21.52 -2.69 28.71
C LEU A 5 21.56 -3.84 29.72
N GLN A 6 20.84 -3.73 30.84
CA GLN A 6 20.73 -4.80 31.84
C GLN A 6 20.14 -6.07 31.24
N ARG A 7 19.07 -5.97 30.45
CA ARG A 7 18.49 -7.13 29.73
C ARG A 7 19.52 -7.79 28.81
N SER A 8 20.29 -7.01 28.06
CA SER A 8 21.34 -7.57 27.19
C SER A 8 22.43 -8.30 27.97
N GLN A 9 22.80 -7.81 29.16
CA GLN A 9 23.78 -8.47 30.02
C GLN A 9 23.23 -9.80 30.57
N ILE A 10 21.98 -9.82 31.02
CA ILE A 10 21.30 -11.03 31.48
C ILE A 10 21.20 -12.07 30.36
N VAL A 11 20.84 -11.64 29.14
CA VAL A 11 20.76 -12.57 28.00
C VAL A 11 22.14 -13.12 27.64
N ARG A 12 23.20 -12.29 27.67
CA ARG A 12 24.58 -12.79 27.48
C ARG A 12 25.00 -13.78 28.55
N SER A 13 24.64 -13.54 29.81
CA SER A 13 24.97 -14.48 30.89
C SER A 13 24.20 -15.80 30.77
N LEU A 14 22.96 -15.76 30.27
CA LEU A 14 22.15 -16.95 30.02
C LEU A 14 22.65 -17.78 28.83
N LEU A 15 23.11 -17.14 27.74
CA LEU A 15 23.68 -17.83 26.59
C LEU A 15 25.10 -18.36 26.87
N GLY A 16 25.84 -17.71 27.76
CA GLY A 16 27.21 -18.07 28.09
C GLY A 16 28.13 -17.92 26.85
N PRO A 17 28.95 -18.94 26.51
CA PRO A 17 29.84 -18.88 25.36
C PRO A 17 29.14 -19.21 24.02
N TYR A 18 27.88 -19.66 24.05
CA TYR A 18 27.18 -20.15 22.87
C TYR A 18 26.34 -19.04 22.19
N PRO A 19 26.14 -19.11 20.86
CA PRO A 19 25.32 -18.13 20.13
C PRO A 19 23.81 -18.34 20.33
N ILE A 20 23.38 -19.53 20.74
CA ILE A 20 21.99 -19.93 20.97
C ILE A 20 21.87 -20.73 22.27
N THR A 21 20.64 -20.87 22.78
CA THR A 21 20.36 -21.68 23.97
C THR A 21 20.47 -23.17 23.67
N THR A 22 20.78 -23.99 24.68
CA THR A 22 20.96 -25.45 24.51
C THR A 22 19.73 -26.17 23.94
N ASN A 23 18.53 -25.69 24.28
CA ASN A 23 17.27 -26.30 23.84
C ASN A 23 16.68 -25.62 22.60
N PHE A 24 17.43 -24.72 21.94
CA PHE A 24 16.91 -23.88 20.86
C PHE A 24 16.22 -24.70 19.75
N ASP A 25 16.88 -25.77 19.26
CA ASP A 25 16.35 -26.57 18.17
C ASP A 25 15.10 -27.37 18.57
N GLN A 26 15.05 -27.86 19.82
CA GLN A 26 13.90 -28.61 20.34
C GLN A 26 12.68 -27.70 20.51
N ASP A 27 12.89 -26.52 21.10
CA ASP A 27 11.83 -25.53 21.30
C ASP A 27 11.32 -25.01 19.94
N LEU A 28 12.22 -24.78 18.99
CA LEU A 28 11.90 -24.36 17.64
C LEU A 28 11.10 -25.42 16.87
N ALA A 29 11.49 -26.70 16.96
CA ALA A 29 10.77 -27.80 16.33
C ALA A 29 9.33 -27.91 16.88
N THR A 30 9.18 -27.77 18.20
CA THR A 30 7.87 -27.78 18.87
C THR A 30 7.00 -26.61 18.40
N LEU A 31 7.55 -25.39 18.42
CA LEU A 31 6.85 -24.20 17.93
C LEU A 31 6.46 -24.31 16.45
N THR A 32 7.35 -24.88 15.63
CA THR A 32 7.08 -25.10 14.19
C THR A 32 5.91 -26.06 14.00
N ALA A 33 5.87 -27.17 14.76
CA ALA A 33 4.78 -28.12 14.70
C ALA A 33 3.44 -27.50 15.12
N GLU A 34 3.42 -26.77 16.24
CA GLU A 34 2.21 -26.07 16.71
C GLU A 34 1.72 -25.03 15.69
N THR A 35 2.65 -24.23 15.14
CA THR A 35 2.34 -23.22 14.13
C THR A 35 1.84 -23.86 12.84
N HIS A 36 2.43 -24.98 12.41
CA HIS A 36 1.98 -25.72 11.25
C HIS A 36 0.55 -26.24 11.43
N LEU A 37 0.21 -26.75 12.62
CA LEU A 37 -1.15 -27.21 12.94
C LEU A 37 -2.18 -26.08 12.86
N LEU A 38 -1.82 -24.86 13.29
CA LEU A 38 -2.68 -23.68 13.15
C LEU A 38 -2.96 -23.33 11.68
N PHE A 39 -1.95 -23.46 10.81
CA PHE A 39 -2.10 -23.17 9.37
C PHE A 39 -2.62 -24.34 8.53
N LEU A 40 -2.76 -25.53 9.12
CA LEU A 40 -3.16 -26.73 8.39
C LEU A 40 -4.52 -26.60 7.66
N PRO A 41 -5.57 -25.98 8.24
CA PRO A 41 -6.83 -25.78 7.52
C PRO A 41 -6.66 -24.93 6.26
N LEU A 42 -5.87 -23.86 6.34
CA LEU A 42 -5.57 -22.98 5.22
C LEU A 42 -4.75 -23.71 4.15
N ALA A 43 -3.71 -24.44 4.55
CA ALA A 43 -2.88 -25.21 3.64
C ALA A 43 -3.70 -26.28 2.89
N ARG A 44 -4.65 -26.94 3.57
CA ARG A 44 -5.59 -27.87 2.95
C ARG A 44 -6.50 -27.16 1.95
N TYR A 45 -7.07 -26.01 2.33
CA TYR A 45 -7.93 -25.23 1.45
C TYR A 45 -7.19 -24.79 0.17
N LEU A 46 -5.99 -24.23 0.30
CA LEU A 46 -5.19 -23.76 -0.85
C LEU A 46 -4.86 -24.90 -1.84
N ARG A 47 -4.68 -26.13 -1.34
CA ARG A 47 -4.46 -27.31 -2.18
C ARG A 47 -5.71 -27.77 -2.95
N THR A 48 -6.91 -27.36 -2.53
CA THR A 48 -8.16 -27.69 -3.23
C THR A 48 -8.50 -26.71 -4.35
N LEU A 49 -7.82 -25.55 -4.41
CA LEU A 49 -8.06 -24.56 -5.46
C LEU A 49 -7.51 -25.04 -6.81
N PRO A 50 -8.20 -24.74 -7.93
CA PRO A 50 -7.70 -25.07 -9.26
C PRO A 50 -6.41 -24.30 -9.51
N LEU A 51 -5.30 -25.02 -9.65
CA LEU A 51 -4.01 -24.42 -9.95
C LEU A 51 -3.88 -24.11 -11.43
N SER A 52 -3.20 -23.00 -11.73
CA SER A 52 -2.72 -22.74 -13.08
C SER A 52 -1.80 -23.89 -13.53
N PRO A 53 -1.88 -24.36 -14.78
CA PRO A 53 -1.10 -25.50 -15.27
C PRO A 53 0.43 -25.33 -15.15
N SER A 54 0.92 -24.12 -14.92
CA SER A 54 2.35 -23.81 -14.72
C SER A 54 2.82 -23.91 -13.27
N THR A 55 1.92 -24.00 -12.27
CA THR A 55 2.30 -23.88 -10.85
C THR A 55 2.26 -25.24 -10.16
N GLN A 56 3.42 -25.73 -9.70
CA GLN A 56 3.50 -26.95 -8.90
C GLN A 56 3.07 -26.68 -7.44
N VAL A 57 2.23 -27.55 -6.89
CA VAL A 57 1.85 -27.49 -5.47
C VAL A 57 3.06 -27.88 -4.62
N PRO A 58 3.51 -27.03 -3.68
CA PRO A 58 4.59 -27.39 -2.78
C PRO A 58 4.24 -28.62 -1.95
N ARG A 59 5.23 -29.51 -1.74
CA ARG A 59 5.02 -30.68 -0.89
C ARG A 59 4.83 -30.24 0.56
N ALA A 60 4.20 -31.09 1.37
CA ALA A 60 3.93 -30.76 2.77
C ALA A 60 5.22 -30.60 3.57
N GLU A 61 6.22 -31.40 3.25
CA GLU A 61 7.55 -31.39 3.85
C GLU A 61 8.27 -30.07 3.54
N ASP A 62 8.18 -29.60 2.29
CA ASP A 62 8.79 -28.33 1.86
C ASP A 62 8.15 -27.14 2.59
N GLN A 63 6.83 -27.17 2.77
CA GLN A 63 6.11 -26.15 3.54
C GLN A 63 6.50 -26.15 5.02
N TYR A 64 6.64 -27.34 5.62
CA TYR A 64 7.08 -27.48 7.01
C TYR A 64 8.52 -26.96 7.18
N GLN A 65 9.43 -27.33 6.28
CA GLN A 65 10.83 -26.86 6.32
C GLN A 65 10.93 -25.36 6.10
N ALA A 66 10.15 -24.79 5.18
CA ALA A 66 10.09 -23.35 4.95
C ALA A 66 9.61 -22.60 6.21
N LEU A 67 8.57 -23.13 6.88
CA LEU A 67 8.08 -22.58 8.14
C LEU A 67 9.14 -22.68 9.25
N HIS A 68 9.81 -23.82 9.38
CA HIS A 68 10.90 -24.03 10.32
C HIS A 68 12.03 -22.99 10.11
N ASN A 69 12.46 -22.79 8.86
CA ASN A 69 13.52 -21.85 8.53
C ASN A 69 13.11 -20.40 8.87
N LEU A 70 11.85 -20.03 8.57
CA LEU A 70 11.32 -18.71 8.89
C LEU A 70 11.31 -18.46 10.40
N LEU A 71 10.80 -19.42 11.18
CA LEU A 71 10.77 -19.33 12.64
C LEU A 71 12.18 -19.32 13.24
N SER A 72 13.10 -20.11 12.68
CA SER A 72 14.52 -20.13 13.10
C SER A 72 15.16 -18.76 12.92
N HIS A 73 15.00 -18.15 11.75
CA HIS A 73 15.53 -16.83 11.47
C HIS A 73 14.91 -15.76 12.37
N ALA A 74 13.59 -15.81 12.60
CA ALA A 74 12.91 -14.88 13.49
C ALA A 74 13.36 -15.02 14.96
N ALA A 75 13.51 -16.26 15.44
CA ALA A 75 13.98 -16.56 16.78
C ALA A 75 15.44 -16.10 16.97
N TYR A 76 16.30 -16.39 16.00
CA TYR A 76 17.69 -15.94 16.01
C TYR A 76 17.80 -14.41 16.00
N LEU A 77 17.02 -13.73 15.15
CA LEU A 77 16.95 -12.27 15.12
C LEU A 77 16.48 -11.70 16.48
N SER A 78 15.48 -12.33 17.11
CA SER A 78 15.01 -11.95 18.45
C SER A 78 16.12 -12.05 19.50
N ILE A 79 16.94 -13.10 19.46
CA ILE A 79 18.12 -13.25 20.31
C ILE A 79 19.13 -12.13 20.04
N CYS A 80 19.48 -11.89 18.77
CA CYS A 80 20.40 -10.81 18.37
C CYS A 80 19.94 -9.42 18.84
N VAL A 81 18.64 -9.12 18.71
CA VAL A 81 18.03 -7.87 19.18
C VAL A 81 18.18 -7.73 20.69
N ARG A 82 17.92 -8.81 21.45
CA ARG A 82 18.02 -8.81 22.91
C ARG A 82 19.47 -8.77 23.41
N LEU A 83 20.42 -9.32 22.65
CA LEU A 83 21.85 -9.23 22.92
C LEU A 83 22.41 -7.83 22.68
N SER A 84 21.73 -7.02 21.88
CA SER A 84 22.17 -5.64 21.66
C SER A 84 21.81 -4.74 22.84
N PRO A 85 22.72 -3.86 23.29
CA PRO A 85 22.40 -2.85 24.29
C PRO A 85 21.60 -1.66 23.71
N THR A 86 21.28 -1.69 22.41
CA THR A 86 20.53 -0.63 21.71
C THR A 86 19.05 -0.96 21.62
N ILE A 87 18.22 0.06 21.47
CA ILE A 87 16.78 -0.11 21.26
C ILE A 87 16.53 -0.23 19.75
N PHE A 88 15.80 -1.26 19.34
CA PHE A 88 15.27 -1.36 17.98
C PHE A 88 13.81 -0.96 18.00
N PHE A 89 13.40 -0.15 17.03
CA PHE A 89 12.03 0.25 16.83
C PHE A 89 11.60 -0.22 15.45
N TRP A 90 10.44 -0.86 15.43
CA TRP A 90 9.84 -1.45 14.23
C TRP A 90 8.57 -0.63 13.99
N PHE A 91 8.51 0.01 12.83
CA PHE A 91 7.35 0.77 12.39
C PHE A 91 6.69 0.00 11.26
N ASP A 92 5.52 -0.57 11.55
CA ASP A 92 4.65 -1.14 10.54
C ASP A 92 3.70 -0.05 10.04
N GLU A 93 3.70 0.17 8.74
CA GLU A 93 2.80 1.15 8.11
C GLU A 93 1.44 0.51 7.86
N LYS A 94 0.39 1.27 8.12
CA LYS A 94 -0.99 0.84 7.88
C LYS A 94 -1.41 1.17 6.45
N PRO A 95 -2.31 0.36 5.86
CA PRO A 95 -2.98 0.74 4.62
C PRO A 95 -3.63 2.12 4.76
N GLY A 96 -3.49 2.98 3.75
CA GLY A 96 -3.99 4.36 3.72
C GLY A 96 -3.04 5.41 4.29
N GLU A 97 -2.00 5.02 5.03
CA GLU A 97 -1.01 5.97 5.55
C GLU A 97 -0.24 6.65 4.41
N ASN A 98 0.18 7.89 4.66
CA ASN A 98 0.84 8.71 3.65
C ASN A 98 2.25 8.19 3.40
N TYR A 99 2.63 8.10 2.13
CA TYR A 99 3.99 7.74 1.74
C TYR A 99 4.98 8.85 2.14
N ASP A 100 6.03 8.47 2.85
CA ASP A 100 7.16 9.30 3.21
C ASP A 100 8.43 8.75 2.56
N GLN A 101 9.08 9.54 1.71
CA GLN A 101 10.29 9.14 1.00
C GLN A 101 11.48 8.88 1.95
N ASP A 102 11.47 9.50 3.12
CA ASP A 102 12.54 9.32 4.11
C ASP A 102 12.41 7.95 4.80
N MET A 103 11.18 7.48 5.04
CA MET A 103 10.93 6.24 5.79
C MET A 103 10.59 5.03 4.92
N HIS A 104 10.10 5.26 3.70
CA HIS A 104 9.47 4.23 2.87
C HIS A 104 10.21 4.00 1.55
N THR A 105 10.00 2.84 0.97
CA THR A 105 10.45 2.45 -0.35
C THR A 105 9.31 1.73 -1.06
N ASN A 106 8.92 2.23 -2.23
CA ASN A 106 7.88 1.59 -3.03
C ASN A 106 8.46 0.37 -3.77
N ILE A 107 7.92 -0.81 -3.49
CA ILE A 107 8.31 -2.07 -4.14
C ILE A 107 7.66 -2.18 -5.52
N ASP A 108 6.39 -1.76 -5.64
CA ASP A 108 5.63 -1.86 -6.88
C ASP A 108 5.51 -0.51 -7.58
N THR A 109 6.53 -0.18 -8.38
CA THR A 109 6.56 1.08 -9.14
C THR A 109 5.53 1.09 -10.27
N GLU A 110 5.22 -0.07 -10.84
CA GLU A 110 4.26 -0.18 -11.94
C GLU A 110 2.84 0.08 -11.44
N GLY A 111 2.39 -0.64 -10.41
CA GLY A 111 1.05 -0.47 -9.83
C GLY A 111 0.79 0.96 -9.36
N TRP A 112 1.79 1.60 -8.75
CA TRP A 112 1.76 3.02 -8.42
C TRP A 112 1.54 3.90 -9.66
N THR A 113 2.32 3.68 -10.72
CA THR A 113 2.26 4.47 -11.96
C THR A 113 0.90 4.31 -12.65
N TRP A 114 0.36 3.10 -12.69
CA TRP A 114 -0.98 2.80 -13.20
C TRP A 114 -2.06 3.51 -12.41
N SER A 115 -2.00 3.45 -11.08
CA SER A 115 -2.92 4.15 -10.19
C SER A 115 -2.91 5.66 -10.45
N LYS A 116 -1.72 6.27 -10.51
CA LYS A 116 -1.56 7.70 -10.81
C LYS A 116 -2.14 8.06 -12.18
N ARG A 117 -1.85 7.27 -13.23
CA ARG A 117 -2.37 7.50 -14.59
C ARG A 117 -3.90 7.44 -14.64
N SER A 118 -4.51 6.51 -13.92
CA SER A 118 -5.97 6.37 -13.84
C SER A 118 -6.64 7.65 -13.31
N ILE A 119 -6.11 8.20 -12.22
CA ILE A 119 -6.59 9.46 -11.63
C ILE A 119 -6.38 10.64 -12.58
N MET A 120 -5.22 10.73 -13.24
CA MET A 120 -4.97 11.79 -14.23
C MET A 120 -5.94 11.72 -15.41
N LYS A 121 -6.24 10.51 -15.91
CA LYS A 121 -7.22 10.31 -16.98
C LYS A 121 -8.62 10.72 -16.54
N GLN A 122 -9.02 10.35 -15.32
CA GLN A 122 -10.32 10.75 -14.75
C GLN A 122 -10.43 12.27 -14.62
N HIS A 123 -9.37 12.94 -14.15
CA HIS A 123 -9.32 14.40 -14.06
C HIS A 123 -9.43 15.05 -15.45
N ALA A 124 -8.70 14.54 -16.45
CA ALA A 124 -8.77 15.05 -17.82
C ALA A 124 -10.20 14.96 -18.39
N THR A 125 -10.90 13.83 -18.16
CA THR A 125 -12.31 13.68 -18.55
C THR A 125 -13.20 14.72 -17.86
N ARG A 126 -13.07 14.88 -16.53
CA ARG A 126 -13.83 15.88 -15.76
C ARG A 126 -13.56 17.30 -16.25
N GLN A 127 -12.32 17.61 -16.62
CA GLN A 127 -11.94 18.91 -17.15
C GLN A 127 -12.59 19.21 -18.50
N VAL A 128 -12.65 18.22 -19.40
CA VAL A 128 -13.36 18.35 -20.69
C VAL A 128 -14.87 18.53 -20.47
N GLU A 129 -15.48 17.77 -19.58
CA GLU A 129 -16.90 17.89 -19.24
C GLU A 129 -17.22 19.26 -18.63
N TRP A 130 -16.38 19.73 -17.71
CA TRP A 130 -16.49 21.06 -17.10
C TRP A 130 -16.37 22.18 -18.15
N GLN A 131 -15.40 22.09 -19.07
CA GLN A 131 -15.24 23.07 -20.15
C GLN A 131 -16.46 23.11 -21.08
N LYS A 132 -17.02 21.94 -21.44
CA LYS A 132 -18.24 21.85 -22.25
C LYS A 132 -19.43 22.51 -21.53
N ARG A 133 -19.61 22.21 -20.24
CA ARG A 133 -20.69 22.80 -19.44
C ARG A 133 -20.53 24.32 -19.32
N LYS A 134 -19.32 24.79 -19.01
CA LYS A 134 -19.01 26.21 -18.95
C LYS A 134 -19.30 26.91 -20.27
N GLY A 135 -18.86 26.33 -21.39
CA GLY A 135 -19.11 26.88 -22.73
C GLY A 135 -20.60 26.97 -23.09
N ALA A 136 -21.41 25.98 -22.70
CA ALA A 136 -22.85 25.99 -22.90
C ALA A 136 -23.54 27.11 -22.11
N VAL A 137 -23.23 27.26 -20.82
CA VAL A 137 -23.79 28.32 -19.95
C VAL A 137 -23.32 29.71 -20.40
N GLU A 138 -22.08 29.85 -20.85
CA GLU A 138 -21.58 31.10 -21.42
C GLU A 138 -22.28 31.48 -22.74
N GLN A 139 -22.66 30.49 -23.56
CA GLN A 139 -23.45 30.72 -24.78
C GLN A 139 -24.88 31.15 -24.43
N GLU A 140 -25.54 30.46 -23.52
CA GLU A 140 -26.88 30.82 -23.03
C GLU A 140 -26.92 32.25 -22.45
N LEU A 141 -25.90 32.62 -21.68
CA LEU A 141 -25.77 33.99 -21.17
C LEU A 141 -25.61 35.03 -22.30
N LYS A 142 -24.87 34.69 -23.36
CA LYS A 142 -24.71 35.56 -24.55
C LYS A 142 -26.02 35.70 -25.33
N GLU A 143 -26.81 34.65 -25.43
CA GLU A 143 -28.13 34.71 -26.06
C GLU A 143 -29.08 35.62 -25.28
N HIS A 144 -29.10 35.51 -23.95
CA HIS A 144 -29.85 36.44 -23.08
C HIS A 144 -29.32 37.89 -23.15
N LEU A 145 -28.01 38.09 -23.33
CA LEU A 145 -27.41 39.40 -23.59
C LEU A 145 -27.93 40.00 -24.90
N GLN A 146 -27.91 39.23 -25.99
CA GLN A 146 -28.36 39.68 -27.31
C GLN A 146 -29.86 39.93 -27.38
N ALA A 147 -30.65 39.13 -26.66
CA ALA A 147 -32.10 39.30 -26.55
C ALA A 147 -32.52 40.44 -25.60
N GLY A 148 -31.58 41.05 -24.86
CA GLY A 148 -31.88 42.09 -23.87
C GLY A 148 -32.61 41.60 -22.61
N THR A 149 -32.61 40.29 -22.35
CA THR A 149 -33.37 39.64 -21.27
C THR A 149 -32.53 39.31 -20.03
N LEU A 150 -31.36 39.93 -19.86
CA LEU A 150 -30.47 39.70 -18.70
C LEU A 150 -31.09 39.96 -17.33
N THR A 151 -32.00 40.92 -17.23
CA THR A 151 -32.70 41.26 -15.98
C THR A 151 -33.90 40.35 -15.74
N SER A 152 -34.26 39.50 -16.71
CA SER A 152 -35.26 38.46 -16.54
C SER A 152 -34.78 37.42 -15.53
N ARG A 153 -35.74 36.70 -14.93
CA ARG A 153 -35.48 35.56 -14.04
C ARG A 153 -34.61 34.50 -14.69
N GLU A 154 -34.74 34.32 -16.01
CA GLU A 154 -33.94 33.36 -16.80
C GLU A 154 -32.48 33.83 -16.95
N GLY A 155 -32.26 35.11 -17.28
CA GLY A 155 -30.92 35.70 -17.34
C GLY A 155 -30.21 35.72 -15.98
N ALA A 156 -30.96 35.91 -14.89
CA ALA A 156 -30.41 35.80 -13.53
C ALA A 156 -29.98 34.37 -13.18
N ARG A 157 -30.77 33.34 -13.55
CA ARG A 157 -30.41 31.93 -13.37
C ARG A 157 -29.17 31.53 -14.17
N ALA A 158 -29.06 31.95 -15.42
CA ALA A 158 -27.90 31.65 -16.25
C ALA A 158 -26.60 32.27 -15.66
N ARG A 159 -26.70 33.44 -15.02
CA ARG A 159 -25.57 34.05 -14.28
C ARG A 159 -25.19 33.25 -13.04
N GLU A 160 -26.18 32.85 -12.24
CA GLU A 160 -25.96 32.04 -11.04
C GLU A 160 -25.32 30.70 -11.42
N GLU A 161 -25.84 30.02 -12.45
CA GLU A 161 -25.27 28.77 -12.94
C GLU A 161 -23.84 28.95 -13.46
N LEU A 162 -23.52 30.09 -14.09
CA LEU A 162 -22.13 30.35 -14.51
C LEU A 162 -21.18 30.46 -13.32
N GLU A 163 -21.60 31.12 -12.24
CA GLU A 163 -20.82 31.22 -11.01
C GLU A 163 -20.69 29.87 -10.30
N ASP A 164 -21.74 29.05 -10.31
CA ASP A 164 -21.72 27.66 -9.81
C ASP A 164 -20.77 26.78 -10.63
N VAL A 165 -20.77 26.92 -11.95
CA VAL A 165 -19.84 26.19 -12.83
C VAL A 165 -18.41 26.67 -12.60
N LYS A 166 -18.18 27.97 -12.40
CA LYS A 166 -16.83 28.49 -12.09
C LYS A 166 -16.31 27.98 -10.73
N THR A 167 -17.17 27.94 -9.72
CA THR A 167 -16.80 27.44 -8.39
C THR A 167 -16.62 25.92 -8.37
N SER A 168 -17.36 25.17 -9.18
CA SER A 168 -17.19 23.71 -9.34
C SER A 168 -16.05 23.30 -10.29
N SER A 169 -15.06 24.17 -10.52
CA SER A 169 -13.89 23.84 -11.34
C SER A 169 -13.13 22.62 -10.79
N PRO A 170 -12.81 21.61 -11.63
CA PRO A 170 -12.02 20.46 -11.21
C PRO A 170 -10.69 20.90 -10.60
N VAL A 171 -10.42 20.44 -9.38
CA VAL A 171 -9.18 20.74 -8.67
C VAL A 171 -8.05 19.87 -9.21
N GLU A 172 -6.86 20.45 -9.31
CA GLU A 172 -5.67 19.70 -9.72
C GLU A 172 -5.44 18.46 -8.85
N PRO A 173 -5.15 17.28 -9.45
CA PRO A 173 -5.01 16.05 -8.67
C PRO A 173 -3.91 16.11 -7.60
N ALA A 174 -2.84 16.89 -7.82
CA ALA A 174 -1.76 17.05 -6.84
C ALA A 174 -2.22 17.67 -5.50
N ARG A 175 -3.33 18.44 -5.51
CA ARG A 175 -3.90 19.02 -4.30
C ARG A 175 -4.74 18.00 -3.54
N GLU A 176 -5.53 17.21 -4.25
CA GLU A 176 -6.50 16.26 -3.67
C GLU A 176 -5.95 14.86 -3.43
N TYR A 177 -4.87 14.46 -4.09
CA TYR A 177 -4.35 13.09 -4.06
C TYR A 177 -2.87 13.06 -3.68
N GLN A 178 -2.46 11.99 -3.00
CA GLN A 178 -1.07 11.73 -2.64
C GLN A 178 -0.74 10.24 -2.68
N ALA A 179 0.56 9.93 -2.66
CA ALA A 179 1.01 8.56 -2.51
C ALA A 179 0.63 8.04 -1.13
N GLN A 180 -0.01 6.88 -1.09
CA GLN A 180 -0.47 6.22 0.12
C GLN A 180 -0.06 4.74 0.10
N CYS A 181 0.14 4.18 1.30
CA CYS A 181 0.42 2.77 1.51
C CYS A 181 -0.81 1.94 1.16
N LYS A 182 -0.68 0.99 0.23
CA LYS A 182 -1.72 -0.03 -0.03
C LYS A 182 -1.53 -1.20 0.92
N ILE A 183 -0.31 -1.72 0.95
CA ILE A 183 0.11 -2.89 1.73
C ILE A 183 1.54 -2.63 2.19
N ALA A 184 1.79 -2.80 3.49
CA ALA A 184 3.13 -2.88 4.03
C ALA A 184 3.64 -4.32 3.90
N VAL A 185 4.74 -4.50 3.18
CA VAL A 185 5.40 -5.80 2.99
C VAL A 185 6.49 -6.00 4.03
N PHE A 186 7.17 -4.92 4.43
CA PHE A 186 8.23 -4.96 5.42
C PHE A 186 8.26 -3.69 6.29
N PRO A 187 8.48 -3.79 7.60
CA PRO A 187 8.55 -2.63 8.50
C PRO A 187 9.76 -1.73 8.23
N SER A 188 9.64 -0.45 8.59
CA SER A 188 10.82 0.39 8.81
C SER A 188 11.47 0.01 10.14
N ILE A 189 12.78 -0.23 10.12
CA ILE A 189 13.54 -0.62 11.30
C ILE A 189 14.57 0.46 11.61
N LYS A 190 14.47 1.00 12.82
CA LYS A 190 15.40 2.01 13.35
C LYS A 190 16.08 1.54 14.61
N ARG A 191 17.34 1.93 14.75
CA ARG A 191 18.16 1.63 15.93
C ARG A 191 18.50 2.91 16.67
N PHE A 192 18.17 2.92 17.95
CA PHE A 192 18.47 4.01 18.87
C PHE A 192 19.58 3.58 19.83
N LYS A 193 20.63 4.39 19.89
CA LYS A 193 21.71 4.27 20.86
C LYS A 193 21.78 5.55 21.70
N ALA A 194 21.93 5.42 23.01
CA ALA A 194 22.16 6.58 23.87
C ALA A 194 23.38 7.37 23.38
N GLY A 195 23.27 8.70 23.30
CA GLY A 195 24.40 9.57 23.00
C GLY A 195 25.41 9.56 24.15
N SER A 196 26.70 9.64 23.85
CA SER A 196 27.74 9.88 24.85
C SER A 196 28.37 11.27 24.70
N ALA A 197 29.04 11.76 25.75
CA ALA A 197 29.71 13.06 25.73
C ALA A 197 30.79 13.16 24.62
N LYS A 198 31.50 12.07 24.35
CA LYS A 198 32.48 11.98 23.25
C LYS A 198 31.83 12.13 21.87
N ASP A 199 30.58 11.73 21.77
CA ASP A 199 29.81 11.81 20.53
C ASP A 199 29.29 13.22 20.29
N ALA A 200 28.90 13.93 21.35
CA ALA A 200 28.54 15.35 21.30
C ALA A 200 29.72 16.20 20.83
N GLN A 201 30.93 15.83 21.23
CA GLN A 201 32.15 16.47 20.78
C GLN A 201 32.45 16.15 19.30
N ARG A 202 32.38 14.87 18.91
CA ARG A 202 32.60 14.47 17.50
C ARG A 202 31.60 15.11 16.53
N ASP A 203 30.32 15.15 16.89
CA ASP A 203 29.28 15.74 16.03
C ASP A 203 29.45 17.26 15.89
N ARG A 204 30.02 17.94 16.90
CA ARG A 204 30.43 19.35 16.80
C ARG A 204 31.63 19.57 15.86
N GLU A 205 32.54 18.60 15.79
CA GLU A 205 33.80 18.71 15.05
C GLU A 205 33.68 18.23 13.59
N THR A 206 32.82 17.26 13.29
CA THR A 206 32.89 16.51 12.01
C THR A 206 31.99 17.06 10.91
N SER A 207 30.85 17.67 11.22
CA SER A 207 29.87 18.04 10.19
C SER A 207 28.89 19.06 10.77
N GLY A 208 28.37 20.00 9.99
CA GLY A 208 27.25 20.87 10.38
C GLY A 208 25.92 20.12 10.61
N GLY A 209 25.99 18.95 11.25
CA GLY A 209 24.88 18.09 11.59
C GLY A 209 24.21 18.51 12.88
N ILE A 210 22.91 18.22 12.95
CA ILE A 210 22.02 18.46 14.07
C ILE A 210 22.69 17.98 15.38
N PRO A 211 22.94 18.88 16.36
CA PRO A 211 23.57 18.51 17.62
C PRO A 211 22.73 17.47 18.38
N LEU A 212 23.40 16.62 19.16
CA LEU A 212 22.75 15.54 19.92
C LEU A 212 21.61 16.01 20.85
N GLY A 213 21.64 17.27 21.30
CA GLY A 213 20.54 17.88 22.06
C GLY A 213 19.24 17.96 21.28
N GLU A 214 19.31 18.25 19.98
CA GLU A 214 18.15 18.28 19.08
C GLU A 214 17.68 16.87 18.70
N LYS A 215 18.60 15.87 18.70
CA LYS A 215 18.27 14.44 18.48
C LYS A 215 17.70 13.73 19.73
N ARG A 216 17.04 14.46 20.63
CA ARG A 216 16.52 13.96 21.92
C ARG A 216 17.57 13.18 22.74
N GLY A 217 18.86 13.54 22.64
CA GLY A 217 19.96 12.86 23.33
C GLY A 217 20.31 11.46 22.81
N CYS A 218 19.77 11.06 21.66
CA CYS A 218 19.93 9.72 21.10
C CYS A 218 20.56 9.77 19.70
N ARG A 219 21.28 8.70 19.37
CA ARG A 219 21.73 8.41 18.02
C ARG A 219 20.71 7.51 17.34
N GLU A 220 20.08 8.05 16.32
CA GLU A 220 19.21 7.29 15.43
C GLU A 220 20.02 6.78 14.25
N ARG A 221 19.88 5.50 13.94
CA ARG A 221 20.36 4.91 12.70
C ARG A 221 19.23 4.12 12.07
N GLU A 222 18.91 4.48 10.85
CA GLU A 222 18.04 3.70 10.00
C GLU A 222 18.76 2.40 9.61
N ILE A 223 18.10 1.27 9.82
CA ILE A 223 18.59 -0.05 9.38
C ILE A 223 17.93 -0.40 8.06
N CYS A 224 16.62 -0.16 7.96
CA CYS A 224 15.81 -0.52 6.81
C CYS A 224 14.64 0.45 6.66
N LYS A 225 14.35 0.86 5.42
CA LYS A 225 13.11 1.56 5.06
C LYS A 225 11.96 0.58 4.98
N ALA A 226 10.75 1.03 5.28
CA ALA A 226 9.57 0.22 5.09
C ALA A 226 9.40 -0.12 3.60
N GLY A 227 9.20 -1.39 3.30
CA GLY A 227 8.88 -1.85 1.96
C GLY A 227 7.38 -1.82 1.75
N LEU A 228 6.90 -0.91 0.91
CA LEU A 228 5.47 -0.67 0.70
C LEU A 228 5.05 -0.90 -0.74
N VAL A 229 3.82 -1.31 -0.96
CA VAL A 229 3.13 -1.18 -2.25
C VAL A 229 2.30 0.08 -2.20
N CYS A 230 2.59 1.06 -3.07
CA CYS A 230 1.93 2.37 -3.03
C CYS A 230 0.81 2.50 -4.06
N TYR A 231 -0.19 3.34 -3.76
CA TYR A 231 -1.22 3.77 -4.71
C TYR A 231 -1.50 5.27 -4.58
N TYR A 232 -2.10 5.87 -5.61
CA TYR A 232 -2.44 7.29 -5.62
C TYR A 232 -3.85 7.49 -5.09
N GLY A 233 -3.94 7.67 -3.77
CA GLY A 233 -5.18 7.83 -3.05
C GLY A 233 -5.51 9.28 -2.74
N LYS A 234 -6.76 9.54 -2.36
CA LYS A 234 -7.23 10.87 -1.99
C LYS A 234 -6.66 11.24 -0.61
N LYS A 235 -6.27 12.51 -0.43
CA LYS A 235 -5.84 13.06 0.85
C LYS A 235 -7.06 13.13 1.78
N ASP A 236 -7.29 12.08 2.55
CA ASP A 236 -8.33 12.13 3.57
C ASP A 236 -7.92 13.05 4.72
N LYS A 237 -8.83 13.96 5.09
CA LYS A 237 -8.66 14.92 6.19
C LYS A 237 -8.72 14.28 7.58
N SER A 238 -8.85 12.96 7.71
CA SER A 238 -8.81 12.22 8.99
C SER A 238 -8.65 10.72 8.72
N ALA A 239 -7.48 10.30 8.21
CA ALA A 239 -7.18 8.88 7.97
C ALA A 239 -6.93 8.06 9.26
N ALA A 240 -7.07 8.66 10.45
CA ALA A 240 -6.91 7.95 11.72
C ALA A 240 -8.19 7.19 12.18
N ASP A 241 -9.38 7.57 11.68
CA ASP A 241 -10.67 7.08 12.22
C ASP A 241 -11.60 6.38 11.20
N GLN A 242 -11.16 6.12 9.97
CA GLN A 242 -12.04 5.58 8.92
C GLN A 242 -11.47 4.34 8.22
N HIS A 243 -11.03 3.35 8.99
CA HIS A 243 -11.09 1.97 8.50
C HIS A 243 -12.42 1.37 8.94
N PRO A 244 -13.46 1.37 8.08
CA PRO A 244 -14.66 0.61 8.39
C PRO A 244 -14.23 -0.84 8.66
N PRO A 245 -14.75 -1.48 9.73
CA PRO A 245 -14.48 -2.89 9.98
C PRO A 245 -14.80 -3.71 8.72
N LEU A 246 -14.15 -4.87 8.58
CA LEU A 246 -14.20 -5.67 7.34
C LEU A 246 -15.62 -5.90 6.80
N LEU A 247 -16.61 -6.04 7.69
CA LEU A 247 -18.02 -6.18 7.35
C LEU A 247 -18.58 -4.92 6.68
N ASP A 248 -18.36 -3.76 7.28
CA ASP A 248 -18.78 -2.46 6.73
C ASP A 248 -18.07 -2.17 5.39
N TRP A 249 -16.81 -2.59 5.23
CA TRP A 249 -16.10 -2.49 3.96
C TRP A 249 -16.68 -3.41 2.88
N ILE A 250 -17.05 -4.64 3.23
CA ILE A 250 -17.74 -5.58 2.32
C ILE A 250 -19.10 -5.00 1.88
N ASP A 251 -19.83 -4.39 2.81
CA ASP A 251 -21.12 -3.77 2.52
C ASP A 251 -20.98 -2.51 1.66
N LEU A 252 -19.95 -1.68 1.91
CA LEU A 252 -19.59 -0.55 1.05
C LEU A 252 -19.21 -1.01 -0.37
N GLN A 253 -18.42 -2.08 -0.50
CA GLN A 253 -18.07 -2.64 -1.82
C GLN A 253 -19.28 -3.27 -2.53
N ARG A 254 -20.20 -3.88 -1.77
CA ARG A 254 -21.47 -4.39 -2.32
C ARG A 254 -22.34 -3.25 -2.82
N GLN A 255 -22.49 -2.17 -2.04
CA GLN A 255 -23.23 -0.97 -2.45
C GLN A 255 -22.61 -0.29 -3.67
N GLU A 256 -21.28 -0.11 -3.71
CA GLU A 256 -20.61 0.46 -4.88
C GLU A 256 -20.79 -0.41 -6.13
N LYS A 257 -20.83 -1.73 -5.97
CA LYS A 257 -21.10 -2.66 -7.06
C LYS A 257 -22.55 -2.55 -7.54
N GLU A 258 -23.50 -2.51 -6.62
CA GLU A 258 -24.93 -2.32 -6.92
C GLU A 258 -25.21 -0.94 -7.57
N GLU A 259 -24.52 0.12 -7.15
CA GLU A 259 -24.61 1.44 -7.77
C GLU A 259 -24.00 1.45 -9.19
N ARG A 260 -22.89 0.75 -9.41
CA ARG A 260 -22.29 0.60 -10.76
C ARG A 260 -23.21 -0.18 -11.68
N GLU A 261 -23.79 -1.27 -11.21
CA GLU A 261 -24.74 -2.10 -11.94
C GLU A 261 -26.06 -1.35 -12.19
N GLY A 262 -26.55 -0.58 -11.22
CA GLY A 262 -27.71 0.30 -11.35
C GLY A 262 -27.49 1.48 -12.31
N SER A 263 -26.29 2.08 -12.31
CA SER A 263 -25.88 3.10 -13.28
C SER A 263 -25.81 2.54 -14.71
N LEU A 264 -25.33 1.30 -14.87
CA LEU A 264 -25.30 0.60 -16.15
C LEU A 264 -26.71 0.25 -16.63
N ALA A 265 -27.60 -0.20 -15.74
CA ALA A 265 -29.00 -0.45 -16.04
C ALA A 265 -29.75 0.84 -16.43
N TRP A 266 -29.49 1.96 -15.75
CA TRP A 266 -30.04 3.27 -16.11
C TRP A 266 -29.54 3.78 -17.47
N LYS A 267 -28.25 3.57 -17.78
CA LYS A 267 -27.66 3.93 -19.09
C LYS A 267 -28.20 3.04 -20.22
N ALA A 268 -28.41 1.74 -19.97
CA ALA A 268 -29.06 0.82 -20.90
C ALA A 268 -30.53 1.20 -21.14
N GLY A 269 -31.27 1.58 -20.08
CA GLY A 269 -32.65 2.06 -20.17
C GLY A 269 -32.79 3.34 -21.01
N LYS A 270 -31.84 4.28 -20.90
CA LYS A 270 -31.80 5.47 -21.77
C LYS A 270 -31.51 5.15 -23.25
N LEU A 271 -30.80 4.08 -23.54
CA LEU A 271 -30.53 3.63 -24.92
C LEU A 271 -31.80 3.04 -25.57
N VAL A 272 -32.59 2.29 -24.80
CA VAL A 272 -33.87 1.70 -25.26
C VAL A 272 -34.92 2.79 -25.51
N VAL A 273 -34.99 3.83 -24.68
CA VAL A 273 -35.95 4.94 -24.88
C VAL A 273 -35.60 5.78 -26.11
N LYS A 274 -34.32 5.91 -26.49
CA LYS A 274 -33.92 6.60 -27.73
C LYS A 274 -34.12 5.77 -29.00
N ALA A 275 -34.18 4.44 -28.90
CA ALA A 275 -34.49 3.56 -30.03
C ALA A 275 -36.01 3.36 -30.25
N GLY A 276 -36.85 3.75 -29.29
CA GLY A 276 -38.30 3.53 -29.32
C GLY A 276 -39.13 4.46 -30.21
N VAL A 277 -38.53 5.34 -31.02
CA VAL A 277 -39.26 6.25 -31.92
C VAL A 277 -39.06 5.93 -33.40
N THR A 278 -38.31 4.88 -33.74
CA THR A 278 -38.15 4.45 -35.15
C THR A 278 -38.38 2.96 -35.33
N ALA A 279 -39.36 2.68 -36.19
CA ALA A 279 -39.59 1.44 -36.93
C ALA A 279 -40.41 0.31 -36.25
N VAL A 280 -41.70 0.35 -36.58
CA VAL A 280 -42.57 -0.79 -36.81
C VAL A 280 -41.88 -1.83 -37.71
N GLY A 281 -41.94 -3.11 -37.32
CA GLY A 281 -41.93 -4.25 -38.24
C GLY A 281 -40.57 -4.84 -38.62
N ALA A 282 -40.04 -5.74 -37.80
CA ALA A 282 -39.44 -7.01 -38.20
C ALA A 282 -38.90 -7.70 -36.93
N GLY A 283 -39.16 -9.00 -36.80
CA GLY A 283 -38.71 -9.79 -35.66
C GLY A 283 -37.19 -9.75 -35.52
N VAL A 284 -36.72 -9.25 -34.38
CA VAL A 284 -35.35 -9.44 -33.91
C VAL A 284 -35.44 -10.16 -32.57
N VAL A 285 -35.12 -11.45 -32.60
CA VAL A 285 -34.73 -12.20 -31.40
C VAL A 285 -33.42 -11.59 -30.94
N VAL A 286 -33.48 -10.69 -29.94
CA VAL A 286 -32.27 -10.24 -29.25
C VAL A 286 -31.86 -11.35 -28.31
N ALA A 287 -31.09 -12.30 -28.83
CA ALA A 287 -30.19 -13.08 -27.99
C ALA A 287 -29.27 -12.07 -27.31
N SER A 288 -29.41 -11.90 -26.00
CA SER A 288 -28.48 -11.15 -25.17
C SER A 288 -27.17 -11.94 -25.09
N ALA A 289 -26.41 -11.95 -26.19
CA ALA A 289 -24.98 -12.13 -26.15
C ALA A 289 -24.42 -10.85 -25.52
N LEU A 290 -24.26 -10.87 -24.20
CA LEU A 290 -23.39 -9.93 -23.52
C LEU A 290 -22.04 -9.99 -24.25
N PRO A 291 -21.52 -8.88 -24.80
CA PRO A 291 -20.09 -8.79 -24.95
C PRO A 291 -19.55 -8.78 -23.53
N ILE A 292 -19.07 -9.94 -23.09
CA ILE A 292 -18.03 -10.00 -22.07
C ILE A 292 -16.88 -9.22 -22.70
N LEU A 293 -16.86 -7.89 -22.48
CA LEU A 293 -15.63 -7.12 -22.44
C LEU A 293 -14.89 -7.61 -21.19
N GLY A 294 -14.44 -8.86 -21.28
CA GLY A 294 -13.17 -9.24 -20.73
C GLY A 294 -12.22 -8.27 -21.39
N VAL A 295 -11.81 -7.27 -20.62
CA VAL A 295 -10.44 -6.82 -20.76
C VAL A 295 -9.66 -8.12 -20.63
N ASP A 296 -9.13 -8.61 -21.75
CA ASP A 296 -8.01 -9.54 -21.73
C ASP A 296 -7.04 -8.91 -20.74
N VAL A 297 -7.04 -9.45 -19.53
CA VAL A 297 -5.87 -9.42 -18.70
C VAL A 297 -4.95 -10.33 -19.50
N PRO A 298 -3.95 -9.80 -20.25
CA PRO A 298 -2.93 -10.70 -20.76
C PRO A 298 -2.46 -11.52 -19.56
N ASP A 299 -2.27 -12.80 -19.78
CA ASP A 299 -1.74 -13.76 -18.83
C ASP A 299 -0.32 -13.29 -18.47
N VAL A 300 -0.23 -12.24 -17.65
CA VAL A 300 1.03 -11.74 -17.11
C VAL A 300 1.28 -12.67 -15.94
N GLY A 301 2.05 -13.71 -16.21
CA GLY A 301 2.68 -14.47 -15.14
C GLY A 301 3.18 -13.48 -14.10
N PHE A 302 2.78 -13.67 -12.84
CA PHE A 302 3.34 -12.90 -11.74
C PHE A 302 4.84 -12.84 -11.98
N PRO A 303 5.45 -11.65 -12.18
CA PRO A 303 6.89 -11.59 -12.23
C PRO A 303 7.35 -12.25 -10.94
N GLU A 304 8.22 -13.27 -11.08
CA GLU A 304 8.94 -13.86 -9.98
C GLU A 304 9.36 -12.69 -9.08
N ILE A 305 8.80 -12.60 -7.87
CA ILE A 305 9.18 -11.55 -6.94
C ILE A 305 10.67 -11.79 -6.74
N ASP A 306 11.49 -10.90 -7.29
CA ASP A 306 12.93 -11.00 -7.11
C ASP A 306 13.21 -10.70 -5.64
N LEU A 307 13.22 -11.76 -4.83
CA LEU A 307 13.60 -11.73 -3.43
C LEU A 307 15.11 -11.52 -3.27
N SER A 308 15.85 -11.09 -4.30
CA SER A 308 17.25 -10.67 -4.17
C SER A 308 17.42 -9.53 -3.16
N PHE A 309 16.38 -8.75 -2.84
CA PHE A 309 16.41 -7.78 -1.72
C PHE A 309 16.42 -8.44 -0.32
N LEU A 310 15.99 -9.71 -0.21
CA LEU A 310 16.20 -10.55 0.96
C LEU A 310 17.60 -11.21 0.97
N ARG A 311 18.50 -10.87 0.02
CA ARG A 311 19.92 -11.22 0.18
C ARG A 311 20.43 -10.53 1.43
N VAL A 312 20.57 -11.36 2.45
CA VAL A 312 21.27 -11.07 3.69
C VAL A 312 22.54 -10.28 3.35
N PRO A 313 22.72 -9.06 3.91
CA PRO A 313 23.92 -8.27 3.67
C PRO A 313 25.19 -9.09 3.90
N LYS A 314 26.21 -8.95 3.04
CA LYS A 314 27.49 -9.70 3.12
C LYS A 314 28.17 -9.67 4.50
N TRP A 315 27.84 -8.73 5.38
CA TRP A 315 28.35 -8.69 6.76
C TRP A 315 27.71 -9.74 7.70
N LEU A 316 26.63 -10.40 7.29
CA LEU A 316 26.01 -11.52 7.99
C LEU A 316 26.47 -12.89 7.45
N SER A 317 27.10 -12.94 6.27
CA SER A 317 27.73 -14.15 5.70
C SER A 317 29.22 -14.22 6.03
N GLY A 318 29.57 -13.98 7.31
CA GLY A 318 30.95 -14.07 7.78
C GLY A 318 31.50 -15.48 7.60
N GLY A 319 32.23 -15.68 6.52
CA GLY A 319 33.10 -16.83 6.34
C GLY A 319 34.13 -16.84 7.45
N VAL A 320 34.39 -18.04 7.98
CA VAL A 320 35.54 -18.33 8.81
C VAL A 320 36.78 -18.16 7.93
N GLU A 321 37.38 -16.97 7.93
CA GLU A 321 38.78 -16.83 7.56
C GLU A 321 39.59 -17.39 8.72
N THR A 322 40.12 -18.59 8.51
CA THR A 322 41.16 -19.19 9.33
C THR A 322 42.34 -18.23 9.42
N ALA A 323 42.64 -17.79 10.63
CA ALA A 323 43.86 -17.06 10.95
C ALA A 323 45.07 -17.99 10.83
N GLU A 324 45.75 -17.93 9.68
CA GLU A 324 47.19 -18.21 9.61
C GLU A 324 47.87 -16.92 9.18
N GLY A 325 48.68 -16.35 10.08
CA GLY A 325 49.60 -15.25 9.77
C GLY A 325 49.37 -13.95 10.55
N LEU A 326 49.66 -13.96 11.86
CA LEU A 326 50.54 -13.01 12.58
C LEU A 326 50.46 -13.23 14.09
#